data_AF-A0A968IID6-F1
#
_entry.id   AF-A0A968IID6-F1
#
_cell.length_a   1.000
_cell.length_b   1.000
_cell.length_c   1.000
_cell.angle_alpha   90.00
_cell.angle_beta   90.00
_cell.angle_gamma   90.00
#
_symmetry.space_group_name_H-M   'P 1'
#
loop_
_entity.id
_entity.type
_entity.pdbx_description
1 polymer ?
#
loop_
_entity_poly.entity_id
_entity_poly.type
_entity_poly.pdbx_seq_one_letter_code
_entity_poly.pdbx_strand_id
1 'polypeptide(L)'
;MSNAQGFGTPRFVKPRVGKTKQHFQWQGMPTLDLKTRTRLWQAGLLPLQLPQGVEARSLTTAEIEWLDRASKAEYIASEHNGQAAIFYTSPPPEFRLEAADWYLRPNDSWNHDPVLLQAIIEQFPADLFQLSASGQPPAFYPERTSDYTDAQERVMRSVFRETTRLGWSLPQYKWFVMEQFRKTTAQVTYDDAVQLLAQLQNMEGEIED
;
A
#
# COMPACT_ATOMS: atom_id res chain seq x y z
N MET A 1 6.24 30.13 53.80
CA MET A 1 5.59 28.81 53.77
C MET A 1 4.09 29.06 53.89
N SER A 2 3.41 29.39 52.78
CA SER A 2 2.70 28.46 51.87
C SER A 2 1.33 28.05 52.43
N ASN A 3 0.33 28.83 52.00
CA ASN A 3 -1.10 28.56 52.13
C ASN A 3 -1.52 27.35 51.28
N ALA A 4 -2.42 26.52 51.81
CA ALA A 4 -3.26 25.65 50.99
C ALA A 4 -4.59 25.35 51.73
N GLN A 5 -5.63 26.12 51.38
CA GLN A 5 -7.03 25.73 51.53
C GLN A 5 -7.59 25.57 50.11
N GLY A 6 -8.21 24.42 49.85
CA GLY A 6 -8.62 23.99 48.52
C GLY A 6 -9.84 24.71 47.96
N PHE A 7 -10.17 24.43 46.69
CA PHE A 7 -11.52 24.32 46.10
C PHE A 7 -11.38 24.06 44.60
N GLY A 8 -12.24 23.19 44.04
CA GLY A 8 -12.44 23.07 42.60
C GLY A 8 -12.81 21.68 42.12
N THR A 9 -14.05 21.24 42.35
CA THR A 9 -14.64 20.13 41.59
C THR A 9 -14.73 20.49 40.10
N PRO A 10 -14.46 19.56 39.17
CA PRO A 10 -14.55 19.82 37.74
C PRO A 10 -16.01 20.09 37.34
N ARG A 11 -16.24 21.24 36.69
CA ARG A 11 -17.52 21.57 36.04
C ARG A 11 -17.82 20.53 34.97
N PHE A 12 -18.90 19.77 35.17
CA PHE A 12 -19.57 19.05 34.08
C PHE A 12 -20.11 20.06 33.06
N VAL A 13 -19.40 20.20 31.94
CA VAL A 13 -19.94 20.84 30.75
C VAL A 13 -20.83 19.81 30.06
N LYS A 14 -22.15 20.04 30.09
CA LYS A 14 -23.11 19.25 29.30
C LYS A 14 -22.75 19.35 27.82
N PRO A 15 -22.71 18.25 27.04
CA PRO A 15 -22.59 18.36 25.59
C PRO A 15 -23.84 19.04 25.05
N ARG A 16 -23.66 20.19 24.42
CA ARG A 16 -24.73 20.91 23.73
C ARG A 16 -25.02 20.15 22.43
N VAL A 17 -26.27 19.72 22.32
CA VAL A 17 -26.92 19.11 21.16
C VAL A 17 -26.64 19.88 19.87
N GLY A 18 -26.44 19.13 18.78
CA GLY A 18 -26.73 19.60 17.42
C GLY A 18 -25.57 20.24 16.68
N LYS A 19 -24.70 19.43 16.08
CA LYS A 19 -24.08 19.82 14.80
C LYS A 19 -24.68 18.94 13.71
N THR A 20 -25.61 19.57 13.01
CA THR A 20 -25.93 19.34 11.60
C THR A 20 -24.77 18.67 10.87
N LYS A 21 -25.06 17.55 10.20
CA LYS A 21 -24.22 16.99 9.13
C LYS A 21 -24.04 18.09 8.09
N GLN A 22 -23.02 18.92 8.27
CA GLN A 22 -22.70 19.96 7.33
C GLN A 22 -22.13 19.22 6.13
N HIS A 23 -22.95 19.02 5.10
CA HIS A 23 -22.46 18.72 3.76
C HIS A 23 -21.56 19.90 3.39
N PHE A 24 -20.26 19.80 3.69
CA PHE A 24 -19.28 20.70 3.13
C PHE A 24 -19.25 20.39 1.63
N GLN A 25 -19.98 21.19 0.85
CA GLN A 25 -19.79 21.24 -0.59
C GLN A 25 -18.37 21.74 -0.82
N TRP A 26 -17.55 20.83 -1.33
CA TRP A 26 -16.12 21.02 -1.55
C TRP A 26 -15.84 22.16 -2.52
N GLN A 27 -15.27 23.24 -1.99
CA GLN A 27 -14.75 24.34 -2.80
C GLN A 27 -13.41 23.89 -3.38
N GLY A 28 -13.35 23.64 -4.70
CA GLY A 28 -12.09 23.42 -5.43
C GLY A 28 -11.96 22.07 -6.15
N MET A 29 -12.85 21.11 -5.91
CA MET A 29 -12.91 19.90 -6.74
C MET A 29 -13.61 20.23 -8.07
N PRO A 30 -13.08 19.78 -9.22
CA PRO A 30 -13.78 19.94 -10.49
C PRO A 30 -15.16 19.27 -10.42
N THR A 31 -16.17 19.92 -11.01
CA THR A 31 -17.51 19.33 -11.16
C THR A 31 -17.44 18.21 -12.17
N LEU A 32 -17.11 17.01 -11.70
CA LEU A 32 -17.03 15.79 -12.50
C LEU A 32 -18.31 14.97 -12.35
N ASP A 33 -18.78 14.35 -13.42
CA ASP A 33 -19.80 13.31 -13.31
C ASP A 33 -19.26 12.10 -12.51
N LEU A 34 -20.17 11.26 -11.99
CA LEU A 34 -19.78 10.13 -11.12
C LEU A 34 -18.83 9.14 -11.82
N LYS A 35 -19.01 8.90 -13.12
CA LYS A 35 -18.18 7.95 -13.87
C LYS A 35 -16.76 8.47 -14.00
N THR A 36 -16.60 9.72 -14.44
CA THR A 36 -15.28 10.36 -14.55
C THR A 36 -14.59 10.45 -13.19
N ARG A 37 -15.34 10.82 -12.15
CA ARG A 37 -14.82 10.88 -10.78
C ARG A 37 -14.30 9.53 -10.29
N THR A 38 -15.08 8.47 -10.49
CA THR A 38 -14.69 7.11 -10.10
C THR A 38 -13.40 6.69 -10.80
N ARG A 39 -13.31 6.93 -12.12
CA ARG A 39 -12.12 6.60 -12.90
C ARG A 39 -10.86 7.34 -12.43
N LEU A 40 -10.97 8.64 -12.16
CA LEU A 40 -9.82 9.41 -11.68
C LEU A 40 -9.43 9.02 -10.24
N TRP A 41 -10.39 8.64 -9.40
CA TRP A 41 -10.11 8.10 -8.07
C TRP A 41 -9.37 6.76 -8.17
N GLN A 42 -9.86 5.84 -9.00
CA GLN A 42 -9.22 4.54 -9.28
C GLN A 42 -7.82 4.68 -9.88
N ALA A 43 -7.53 5.79 -10.55
CA ALA A 43 -6.19 6.10 -11.05
C ALA A 43 -5.29 6.81 -10.01
N GLY A 44 -5.77 7.05 -8.79
CA GLY A 44 -5.00 7.76 -7.75
C GLY A 44 -4.85 9.27 -7.99
N LEU A 45 -5.64 9.85 -8.90
CA LEU A 45 -5.50 11.24 -9.38
C LEU A 45 -6.43 12.23 -8.66
N LEU A 46 -7.18 11.79 -7.66
CA LEU A 46 -8.07 12.63 -6.86
C LEU A 46 -7.65 12.66 -5.38
N PRO A 47 -6.49 13.27 -5.04
CA PRO A 47 -6.20 13.61 -3.66
C PRO A 47 -7.23 14.63 -3.16
N LEU A 48 -7.68 14.46 -1.93
CA LEU A 48 -8.63 15.37 -1.32
C LEU A 48 -7.92 16.67 -0.95
N GLN A 49 -8.42 17.77 -1.51
CA GLN A 49 -7.97 19.12 -1.15
C GLN A 49 -8.62 19.51 0.18
N LEU A 50 -7.79 19.72 1.20
CA LEU A 50 -8.27 20.05 2.54
C LEU A 50 -8.52 21.55 2.68
N PRO A 51 -9.57 21.97 3.41
CA PRO A 51 -9.79 23.37 3.72
C PRO A 51 -8.60 24.00 4.45
N GLN A 52 -8.44 25.31 4.34
CA GLN A 52 -7.36 26.02 5.03
C GLN A 52 -7.41 25.76 6.54
N GLY A 53 -6.26 25.37 7.12
CA GLY A 53 -6.14 25.05 8.55
C GLY A 53 -6.64 23.65 8.93
N VAL A 54 -7.08 22.85 7.96
CA VAL A 54 -7.38 21.42 8.14
C VAL A 54 -6.23 20.61 7.56
N GLU A 55 -5.65 19.74 8.39
CA GLU A 55 -4.63 18.80 7.98
C GLU A 55 -5.21 17.38 7.87
N ALA A 56 -4.57 16.54 7.05
CA ALA A 56 -4.89 15.13 7.01
C ALA A 56 -4.59 14.54 8.39
N ARG A 57 -5.29 13.46 8.77
CA ARG A 57 -4.92 12.77 10.01
C ARG A 57 -3.45 12.33 9.95
N SER A 58 -2.76 12.43 11.07
CA SER A 58 -1.40 11.92 11.16
C SER A 58 -1.37 10.41 10.93
N LEU A 59 -0.27 9.93 10.36
CA LEU A 59 0.00 8.50 10.27
C LEU A 59 0.30 7.96 11.68
N THR A 60 -0.17 6.75 11.94
CA THR A 60 0.15 6.00 13.14
C THR A 60 1.57 5.43 13.06
N THR A 61 2.13 5.00 14.19
CA THR A 61 3.45 4.34 14.22
C THR A 61 3.49 3.09 13.33
N ALA A 62 2.42 2.30 13.33
CA ALA A 62 2.34 1.09 12.51
C ALA A 62 2.32 1.41 11.01
N GLU A 63 1.61 2.46 10.60
CA GLU A 63 1.60 2.93 9.21
C GLU A 63 2.96 3.46 8.77
N ILE A 64 3.64 4.22 9.63
CA ILE A 64 4.99 4.72 9.35
C ILE A 64 5.98 3.55 9.19
N GLU A 65 5.94 2.57 10.09
CA GLU A 65 6.79 1.39 10.00
C GLU A 65 6.50 0.58 8.72
N TRP A 66 5.23 0.41 8.37
CA TRP A 66 4.84 -0.30 7.16
C TRP A 66 5.37 0.40 5.91
N LEU A 67 5.20 1.73 5.79
CA LEU A 67 5.70 2.50 4.65
C LEU A 67 7.22 2.42 4.54
N ASP A 68 7.94 2.57 5.66
CA ASP A 68 9.38 2.45 5.69
C ASP A 68 9.85 1.08 5.18
N ARG A 69 9.30 -0.01 5.72
CA ARG A 69 9.70 -1.37 5.31
C ARG A 69 9.29 -1.71 3.87
N ALA A 70 8.06 -1.39 3.47
CA ALA A 70 7.57 -1.64 2.12
C ALA A 70 8.37 -0.85 1.07
N SER A 71 8.78 0.39 1.38
CA SER A 71 9.63 1.21 0.52
C SER A 71 11.05 0.66 0.39
N LYS A 72 11.65 0.20 1.51
CA LYS A 72 13.00 -0.41 1.52
C LYS A 72 13.05 -1.71 0.74
N ALA A 73 11.96 -2.49 0.78
CA ALA A 73 11.81 -3.70 -0.03
C ALA A 73 11.33 -3.41 -1.47
N GLU A 74 11.11 -2.14 -1.82
CA GLU A 74 10.66 -1.69 -3.15
C GLU A 74 9.36 -2.39 -3.60
N TYR A 75 8.39 -2.52 -2.68
CA TYR A 75 7.01 -2.91 -3.00
C TYR A 75 6.12 -1.70 -3.29
N ILE A 76 6.58 -0.53 -2.83
CA ILE A 76 5.97 0.77 -3.08
C ILE A 76 7.07 1.77 -3.45
N ALA A 77 6.66 2.94 -3.94
CA ALA A 77 7.54 4.05 -4.29
C ALA A 77 8.40 4.46 -3.07
N SER A 78 9.71 4.67 -3.26
CA SER A 78 10.65 4.92 -2.15
C SER A 78 10.79 6.39 -1.76
N GLU A 79 10.28 7.29 -2.58
CA GLU A 79 10.34 8.72 -2.37
C GLU A 79 9.64 9.11 -1.08
N HIS A 80 10.32 9.96 -0.30
CA HIS A 80 9.84 10.42 1.01
C HIS A 80 9.49 9.26 1.97
N ASN A 81 10.30 8.19 1.96
CA ASN A 81 10.12 7.00 2.82
C ASN A 81 8.73 6.36 2.65
N GLY A 82 8.31 6.14 1.40
CA GLY A 82 7.01 5.54 1.09
C GLY A 82 5.84 6.51 1.06
N GLN A 83 5.99 7.76 1.53
CA GLN A 83 4.86 8.70 1.57
C GLN A 83 4.35 9.08 0.18
N ALA A 84 5.20 9.06 -0.86
CA ALA A 84 4.76 9.31 -2.23
C ALA A 84 3.81 8.22 -2.77
N ALA A 85 3.82 7.03 -2.17
CA ALA A 85 2.95 5.92 -2.54
C ALA A 85 1.55 6.03 -1.95
N ILE A 86 1.27 7.00 -1.07
CA ILE A 86 -0.06 7.19 -0.49
C ILE A 86 -0.65 8.54 -0.86
N PHE A 87 -1.96 8.65 -0.70
CA PHE A 87 -2.69 9.88 -0.89
C PHE A 87 -3.91 9.92 0.03
N TYR A 88 -4.18 11.11 0.56
CA TYR A 88 -5.32 11.32 1.43
C TYR A 88 -6.55 11.56 0.56
N THR A 89 -7.56 10.68 0.66
CA THR A 89 -8.77 10.79 -0.15
C THR A 89 -9.97 10.13 0.51
N SER A 90 -11.15 10.27 -0.08
CA SER A 90 -12.36 9.53 0.32
C SER A 90 -12.95 8.87 -0.93
N PRO A 91 -13.58 7.69 -0.81
CA PRO A 91 -14.09 6.98 -1.98
C PRO A 91 -15.30 7.72 -2.59
N PRO A 92 -15.55 7.56 -3.90
CA PRO A 92 -16.80 8.00 -4.53
C PRO A 92 -18.02 7.33 -3.87
N PRO A 93 -19.25 7.89 -3.99
CA PRO A 93 -19.64 8.99 -4.88
C PRO A 93 -19.48 10.40 -4.27
N GLU A 94 -19.67 10.52 -2.97
CA GLU A 94 -19.70 11.76 -2.24
C GLU A 94 -18.43 11.81 -1.40
N PHE A 95 -17.38 12.41 -1.94
CA PHE A 95 -16.15 12.59 -1.20
C PHE A 95 -16.50 13.32 0.09
N ARG A 96 -16.18 12.78 1.26
CA ARG A 96 -16.63 13.25 2.57
C ARG A 96 -15.44 13.27 3.50
N LEU A 97 -15.24 14.37 4.22
CA LEU A 97 -14.05 14.54 5.07
C LEU A 97 -14.04 13.50 6.18
N GLU A 98 -15.23 13.15 6.67
CA GLU A 98 -15.47 12.16 7.70
C GLU A 98 -15.19 10.72 7.24
N ALA A 99 -15.14 10.50 5.92
CA ALA A 99 -14.78 9.23 5.29
C ALA A 99 -13.40 9.30 4.62
N ALA A 100 -12.67 10.40 4.79
CA ALA A 100 -11.36 10.59 4.19
C ALA A 100 -10.29 9.89 5.03
N ASP A 101 -9.37 9.24 4.33
CA ASP A 101 -8.30 8.47 4.95
C ASP A 101 -7.10 8.35 3.98
N TRP A 102 -6.02 7.71 4.43
CA TRP A 102 -4.87 7.37 3.61
C TRP A 102 -5.16 6.11 2.78
N TYR A 103 -4.94 6.22 1.48
CA TYR A 103 -5.03 5.10 0.54
C TYR A 103 -3.68 4.88 -0.12
N LEU A 104 -3.36 3.62 -0.41
CA LEU A 104 -2.27 3.26 -1.30
C LEU A 104 -2.63 3.71 -2.73
N ARG A 105 -1.74 4.44 -3.36
CA ARG A 105 -1.92 5.05 -4.67
C ARG A 105 -1.52 4.06 -5.76
N PRO A 106 -2.36 3.86 -6.78
CA PRO A 106 -1.95 3.20 -8.02
C PRO A 106 -0.74 3.87 -8.66
N ASN A 107 0.30 3.09 -8.98
CA ASN A 107 1.52 3.52 -9.66
C ASN A 107 2.24 2.30 -10.27
N ASP A 108 3.47 2.50 -10.74
CA ASP A 108 4.28 1.43 -11.33
C ASP A 108 4.60 0.28 -10.35
N SER A 109 4.55 0.53 -9.04
CA SER A 109 4.79 -0.48 -7.99
C SER A 109 3.50 -1.16 -7.50
N TRP A 110 2.34 -0.51 -7.63
CA TRP A 110 1.03 -1.00 -7.22
C TRP A 110 0.01 -0.73 -8.33
N ASN A 111 -0.29 -1.74 -9.14
CA ASN A 111 -1.20 -1.59 -10.29
C ASN A 111 -2.63 -2.05 -9.99
N HIS A 112 -3.12 -1.81 -8.77
CA HIS A 112 -4.50 -2.08 -8.39
C HIS A 112 -5.21 -0.79 -8.01
N ASP A 113 -6.54 -0.85 -7.95
CA ASP A 113 -7.36 0.23 -7.42
C ASP A 113 -6.86 0.67 -6.02
N PRO A 114 -7.11 1.94 -5.62
CA PRO A 114 -6.70 2.42 -4.32
C PRO A 114 -7.28 1.58 -3.20
N VAL A 115 -6.41 1.16 -2.28
CA VAL A 115 -6.80 0.39 -1.09
C VAL A 115 -6.50 1.22 0.15
N LEU A 116 -7.39 1.17 1.14
CA LEU A 116 -7.19 1.83 2.42
C LEU A 116 -5.88 1.36 3.05
N LEU A 117 -5.04 2.29 3.52
CA LEU A 117 -3.72 1.97 4.07
C LEU A 117 -3.81 0.99 5.25
N GLN A 118 -4.80 1.17 6.12
CA GLN A 118 -5.04 0.24 7.22
C GLN A 118 -5.38 -1.18 6.74
N ALA A 119 -6.18 -1.30 5.68
CA ALA A 119 -6.57 -2.59 5.13
C ALA A 119 -5.38 -3.31 4.47
N ILE A 120 -4.51 -2.58 3.75
CA ILE A 120 -3.33 -3.20 3.14
C ILE A 120 -2.30 -3.60 4.20
N ILE A 121 -2.21 -2.88 5.33
CA ILE A 121 -1.36 -3.26 6.48
C ILE A 121 -1.86 -4.55 7.12
N GLU A 122 -3.16 -4.68 7.31
CA GLU A 122 -3.77 -5.92 7.85
C GLU A 122 -3.56 -7.08 6.88
N GLN A 123 -3.72 -6.82 5.58
CA GLN A 123 -3.50 -7.82 4.56
C GLN A 123 -2.03 -8.21 4.44
N PHE A 124 -1.09 -7.28 4.50
CA PHE A 124 0.35 -7.52 4.37
C PHE A 124 1.10 -6.82 5.50
N PRO A 125 1.23 -7.46 6.67
CA PRO A 125 1.90 -6.84 7.81
C PRO A 125 3.37 -6.51 7.54
N ALA A 126 3.90 -5.55 8.28
CA ALA A 126 5.20 -4.93 8.01
C ALA A 126 6.39 -5.92 8.09
N ASP A 127 6.25 -7.01 8.86
CA ASP A 127 7.23 -8.08 9.01
C ASP A 127 7.38 -8.96 7.76
N LEU A 128 6.45 -8.88 6.81
CA LEU A 128 6.54 -9.58 5.54
C LEU A 128 7.56 -8.95 4.58
N PHE A 129 7.84 -7.64 4.69
CA PHE A 129 8.76 -6.93 3.80
C PHE A 129 10.23 -7.15 4.17
N GLN A 130 10.67 -8.39 4.07
CA GLN A 130 12.02 -8.81 4.40
C GLN A 130 12.97 -8.58 3.23
N LEU A 131 14.13 -8.02 3.54
CA LEU A 131 15.26 -7.90 2.62
C LEU A 131 16.01 -9.24 2.51
N SER A 132 16.98 -9.31 1.60
CA SER A 132 17.92 -10.44 1.55
C SER A 132 18.87 -10.43 2.76
N ALA A 133 19.67 -11.49 2.91
CA ALA A 133 20.67 -11.58 3.98
C ALA A 133 21.73 -10.46 3.88
N SER A 134 22.06 -10.00 2.67
CA SER A 134 22.93 -8.84 2.43
C SER A 134 22.22 -7.48 2.50
N GLY A 135 20.94 -7.46 2.88
CA GLY A 135 20.15 -6.24 2.99
C GLY A 135 19.72 -5.65 1.63
N GLN A 136 19.78 -6.44 0.56
CA GLN A 136 19.32 -6.01 -0.76
C GLN A 136 17.79 -6.11 -0.87
N PRO A 137 17.14 -5.22 -1.63
CA PRO A 137 15.74 -5.34 -1.93
C PRO A 137 15.46 -6.65 -2.70
N PRO A 138 14.29 -7.25 -2.51
CA PRO A 138 13.84 -8.40 -3.29
C PRO A 138 13.93 -8.13 -4.78
N ALA A 139 14.47 -9.07 -5.55
CA ALA A 139 14.61 -8.99 -7.01
C ALA A 139 13.90 -10.18 -7.68
N PHE A 140 13.98 -10.28 -9.02
CA PHE A 140 13.45 -11.44 -9.75
C PHE A 140 14.12 -12.73 -9.30
N TYR A 141 15.44 -12.68 -9.14
CA TYR A 141 16.25 -13.80 -8.70
C TYR A 141 16.54 -13.64 -7.21
N PRO A 142 16.47 -14.74 -6.43
CA PRO A 142 16.99 -14.71 -5.07
C PRO A 142 18.50 -14.44 -5.11
N GLU A 143 19.03 -13.99 -3.97
CA GLU A 143 20.46 -13.79 -3.80
C GLU A 143 21.20 -15.12 -4.04
N ARG A 144 22.26 -15.09 -4.85
CA ARG A 144 23.08 -16.28 -5.12
C ARG A 144 24.03 -16.50 -3.95
N THR A 145 23.56 -17.27 -2.99
CA THR A 145 24.34 -17.76 -1.85
C THR A 145 25.27 -18.90 -2.27
N SER A 146 26.20 -19.31 -1.38
CA SER A 146 27.17 -20.37 -1.68
C SER A 146 26.55 -21.75 -1.96
N ASP A 147 25.31 -21.96 -1.51
CA ASP A 147 24.49 -23.16 -1.70
C ASP A 147 23.53 -23.06 -2.90
N TYR A 148 23.58 -21.96 -3.66
CA TYR A 148 22.77 -21.79 -4.87
C TYR A 148 23.19 -22.79 -5.96
N THR A 149 22.24 -23.59 -6.45
CA THR A 149 22.52 -24.70 -7.37
C THR A 149 22.12 -24.42 -8.82
N ASP A 150 22.70 -25.15 -9.76
CA ASP A 150 22.29 -25.13 -11.18
C ASP A 150 20.83 -25.59 -11.38
N ALA A 151 20.31 -26.42 -10.48
CA ALA A 151 18.90 -26.82 -10.50
C ALA A 151 18.01 -25.61 -10.17
N GLN A 152 18.36 -24.84 -9.14
CA GLN A 152 17.65 -23.62 -8.76
C GLN A 152 17.72 -22.56 -9.86
N GLU A 153 18.89 -22.37 -10.47
CA GLU A 153 19.05 -21.45 -11.61
C GLU A 153 18.12 -21.79 -12.77
N ARG A 154 17.96 -23.08 -13.12
CA ARG A 154 17.07 -23.51 -14.20
C ARG A 154 15.59 -23.24 -13.88
N VAL A 155 15.18 -23.44 -12.64
CA VAL A 155 13.81 -23.13 -12.20
C VAL A 155 13.57 -21.62 -12.26
N MET A 156 14.47 -20.80 -11.71
CA MET A 156 14.30 -19.33 -11.71
C MET A 156 14.30 -18.73 -13.12
N ARG A 157 15.11 -19.27 -14.04
CA ARG A 157 15.04 -18.89 -15.46
C ARG A 157 13.70 -19.23 -16.11
N SER A 158 13.12 -20.37 -15.74
CA SER A 158 11.81 -20.77 -16.22
C SER A 158 10.72 -19.86 -15.65
N VAL A 159 10.78 -19.55 -14.36
CA VAL A 159 9.90 -18.54 -13.72
C VAL A 159 9.98 -17.21 -14.46
N PHE A 160 11.20 -16.70 -14.70
CA PHE A 160 11.39 -15.45 -15.43
C PHE A 160 10.75 -15.49 -16.82
N ARG A 161 10.97 -16.58 -17.58
CA ARG A 161 10.34 -16.76 -18.90
C ARG A 161 8.82 -16.73 -18.82
N GLU A 162 8.23 -17.40 -17.84
CA GLU A 162 6.78 -17.38 -17.66
C GLU A 162 6.28 -15.98 -17.26
N THR A 163 6.99 -15.24 -16.41
CA THR A 163 6.61 -13.84 -16.10
C THR A 163 6.67 -12.95 -17.34
N THR A 164 7.65 -13.16 -18.23
CA THR A 164 7.69 -12.46 -19.53
C THR A 164 6.53 -12.86 -20.43
N ARG A 165 6.18 -14.16 -20.50
CA ARG A 165 5.02 -14.66 -21.26
C ARG A 165 3.70 -14.04 -20.79
N LEU A 166 3.59 -13.75 -19.49
CA LEU A 166 2.43 -13.10 -18.89
C LEU A 166 2.43 -11.58 -19.03
N GLY A 167 3.46 -10.97 -19.62
CA GLY A 167 3.59 -9.51 -19.70
C GLY A 167 3.86 -8.85 -18.34
N TRP A 168 4.29 -9.60 -17.33
CA TRP A 168 4.43 -9.09 -15.97
C TRP A 168 5.71 -8.28 -15.78
N SER A 169 5.54 -7.13 -15.11
CA SER A 169 6.62 -6.34 -14.53
C SER A 169 7.17 -6.95 -13.23
N LEU A 170 8.35 -6.49 -12.79
CA LEU A 170 8.92 -6.91 -11.50
C LEU A 170 7.97 -6.63 -10.32
N PRO A 171 7.32 -5.45 -10.21
CA PRO A 171 6.37 -5.21 -9.12
C PRO A 171 5.19 -6.18 -9.11
N GLN A 172 4.60 -6.50 -10.27
CA GLN A 172 3.53 -7.50 -10.35
C GLN A 172 4.00 -8.87 -9.85
N TYR A 173 5.19 -9.29 -10.28
CA TYR A 173 5.80 -10.53 -9.80
C TYR A 173 6.04 -10.53 -8.29
N LYS A 174 6.56 -9.44 -7.72
CA LYS A 174 6.79 -9.27 -6.28
C LYS A 174 5.48 -9.41 -5.50
N TRP A 175 4.44 -8.68 -5.88
CA TRP A 175 3.13 -8.74 -5.23
C TRP A 175 2.49 -10.11 -5.35
N PHE A 176 2.59 -10.76 -6.52
CA PHE A 176 2.11 -12.13 -6.70
C PHE A 176 2.79 -13.10 -5.72
N VAL A 177 4.12 -13.06 -5.60
CA VAL A 177 4.84 -13.91 -4.64
C VAL A 177 4.41 -13.61 -3.20
N MET A 178 4.25 -12.33 -2.84
CA MET A 178 3.78 -11.92 -1.52
C MET A 178 2.36 -12.45 -1.21
N GLU A 179 1.46 -12.43 -2.19
CA GLU A 179 0.10 -12.94 -2.08
C GLU A 179 0.06 -14.45 -1.86
N GLN A 180 0.84 -15.20 -2.65
CA GLN A 180 0.81 -16.66 -2.62
C GLN A 180 1.57 -17.24 -1.43
N PHE A 181 2.72 -16.66 -1.10
CA PHE A 181 3.68 -17.27 -0.18
C PHE A 181 3.90 -16.49 1.11
N ARG A 182 3.29 -15.30 1.26
CA ARG A 182 3.40 -14.46 2.45
C ARG A 182 4.87 -14.16 2.83
N LYS A 183 5.70 -13.95 1.81
CA LYS A 183 7.12 -13.60 1.94
C LYS A 183 7.59 -12.86 0.70
N THR A 184 8.71 -12.15 0.79
CA THR A 184 9.29 -11.49 -0.38
C THR A 184 10.01 -12.47 -1.30
N THR A 185 10.28 -12.05 -2.54
CA THR A 185 11.09 -12.81 -3.49
C THR A 185 12.53 -13.07 -3.00
N ALA A 186 13.03 -12.29 -2.03
CA ALA A 186 14.32 -12.53 -1.39
C ALA A 186 14.33 -13.78 -0.50
N GLN A 187 13.16 -14.25 -0.07
CA GLN A 187 12.98 -15.39 0.84
C GLN A 187 12.42 -16.63 0.13
N VAL A 188 12.31 -16.60 -1.20
CA VAL A 188 11.81 -17.72 -2.00
C VAL A 188 12.84 -18.84 -2.00
N THR A 189 12.43 -20.00 -1.47
CA THR A 189 13.23 -21.22 -1.49
C THR A 189 13.13 -21.91 -2.84
N TYR A 190 13.94 -22.95 -3.05
CA TYR A 190 13.85 -23.78 -4.26
C TYR A 190 12.45 -24.41 -4.43
N ASP A 191 11.87 -24.95 -3.35
CA ASP A 191 10.55 -25.57 -3.39
C ASP A 191 9.45 -24.55 -3.69
N ASP A 192 9.55 -23.34 -3.12
CA ASP A 192 8.65 -22.23 -3.46
C ASP A 192 8.77 -21.88 -4.96
N ALA A 193 9.98 -21.83 -5.50
CA ALA A 193 10.22 -21.52 -6.91
C ALA A 193 9.64 -22.58 -7.85
N VAL A 194 9.68 -23.86 -7.47
CA VAL A 194 9.05 -24.95 -8.22
C VAL A 194 7.53 -24.82 -8.20
N GLN A 195 6.93 -24.53 -7.04
CA GLN A 195 5.48 -24.31 -6.92
C GLN A 195 5.02 -23.08 -7.71
N LEU A 196 5.78 -21.99 -7.61
CA LEU A 196 5.57 -20.77 -8.35
C LEU A 196 5.60 -21.02 -9.87
N LEU A 197 6.60 -21.76 -10.37
CA LEU A 197 6.66 -22.14 -11.78
C LEU A 197 5.40 -22.90 -12.23
N ALA A 198 4.95 -23.88 -11.43
CA ALA A 198 3.75 -24.65 -11.74
C ALA A 198 2.49 -23.76 -11.77
N GLN A 199 2.37 -22.78 -10.87
CA GLN A 199 1.27 -21.82 -10.89
C GLN A 199 1.31 -20.95 -12.16
N LEU A 200 2.47 -20.36 -12.48
CA LEU A 200 2.63 -19.49 -13.65
C LEU A 200 2.36 -20.23 -14.97
N GLN A 201 2.70 -21.51 -15.07
CA GLN A 201 2.42 -22.34 -16.25
C GLN A 201 0.93 -22.59 -16.49
N ASN A 202 0.12 -22.56 -15.43
CA ASN A 202 -1.33 -22.75 -15.51
C ASN A 202 -2.10 -21.44 -15.77
N MET A 203 -1.41 -20.29 -15.79
CA MET A 203 -2.02 -19.00 -16.07
C MET A 203 -2.10 -18.75 -17.57
N GLU A 204 -3.26 -18.31 -18.03
CA GLU A 204 -3.45 -17.83 -19.41
C GLU A 204 -2.56 -16.60 -19.64
N GLY A 205 -1.86 -16.60 -20.78
CA GLY A 205 -1.01 -15.46 -21.18
C GLY A 205 -1.84 -14.29 -21.68
N GLU A 206 -1.23 -13.10 -21.72
CA GLU A 206 -1.78 -12.03 -22.54
C GLU A 206 -1.77 -12.49 -24.00
N ILE A 207 -2.95 -12.53 -24.62
CA ILE A 207 -3.07 -12.70 -26.06
C ILE A 207 -2.76 -11.31 -26.64
N GLU A 208 -1.60 -11.16 -27.27
CA GLU A 208 -1.31 -9.99 -28.10
C GLU A 208 -2.27 -10.00 -29.30
N ASP A 209 -3.28 -9.12 -29.28
CA ASP A 209 -4.12 -8.77 -30.44
C ASP A 209 -3.39 -7.76 -31.36
#